data_AF-A0AAV0BJA8-F1
#
_entry.id   AF-A0AAV0BJA8-F1
#
_cell.length_a   1.000
_cell.length_b   1.000
_cell.length_c   1.000
_cell.angle_alpha   90.00
_cell.angle_beta   90.00
_cell.angle_gamma   90.00
#
_symmetry.space_group_name_H-M   'P 1'
#
loop_
_entity.id
_entity.type
_entity.pdbx_description
1 polymer ?
#
loop_
_entity_poly.entity_id
_entity_poly.type
_entity_poly.pdbx_seq_one_letter_code
_entity_poly.pdbx_strand_id
1 'polypeptide(L)'
;NMVNNPNDPNQAEQSNNESSLPASPSEMWNTTLTLSQEIIDVVREAVDEDVGLVYEALDQTFKWNERRRERLESSRHEITRLNRQIEANRETLSRLKSNSNPNEYQAEIYSLEQVQLDDARSIKELDNQLSSIKAQITKSQLESQELEKYDPIGSTDFKISSELFKVKLFHQIGFMMLIKETTDLSNSNSATGSEKLLIRCDKDPDLSRVIERPDSDRDRLSLTNQIWELVSFDS
;
A
#
# COMPACT_ATOMS: atom_id res chain seq x y z
N ASN A 1 -62.29 1.62 27.31
CA ASN A 1 -62.75 2.46 26.18
C ASN A 1 -62.84 1.63 24.93
N MET A 2 -64.04 1.09 24.69
CA MET A 2 -64.47 0.62 23.37
C MET A 2 -65.00 1.83 22.60
N VAL A 3 -64.54 2.05 21.37
CA VAL A 3 -65.31 2.70 20.31
C VAL A 3 -65.03 1.92 19.02
N ASN A 4 -66.11 1.38 18.48
CA ASN A 4 -66.19 0.68 17.21
C ASN A 4 -66.20 1.64 16.03
N ASN A 5 -65.92 1.05 14.86
CA ASN A 5 -66.63 1.19 13.58
C ASN A 5 -65.90 1.99 12.45
N PRO A 6 -66.24 1.75 11.16
CA PRO A 6 -65.81 0.60 10.35
C PRO A 6 -65.44 1.00 8.89
N ASN A 7 -65.06 -0.01 8.08
CA ASN A 7 -65.22 -0.09 6.62
C ASN A 7 -64.68 1.04 5.73
N ASP A 8 -63.62 0.72 4.98
CA ASP A 8 -63.73 0.76 3.51
C ASP A 8 -62.77 -0.28 2.87
N PRO A 9 -63.28 -1.36 2.24
CA PRO A 9 -62.47 -2.31 1.50
C PRO A 9 -62.66 -2.04 0.01
N ASN A 10 -61.87 -1.15 -0.59
CA ASN A 10 -61.72 -1.05 -2.05
C ASN A 10 -60.64 -0.03 -2.42
N GLN A 11 -59.37 -0.44 -2.43
CA GLN A 11 -58.42 0.08 -3.42
C GLN A 11 -57.67 -1.09 -4.03
N ALA A 12 -57.92 -1.25 -5.33
CA ALA A 12 -57.45 -2.28 -6.20
C ALA A 12 -55.93 -2.48 -6.11
N GLU A 13 -55.52 -3.63 -5.62
CA GLU A 13 -54.29 -4.26 -6.08
C GLU A 13 -54.48 -4.62 -7.55
N GLN A 14 -54.00 -3.74 -8.44
CA GLN A 14 -53.71 -4.13 -9.82
C GLN A 14 -52.52 -5.09 -9.78
N SER A 15 -52.82 -6.35 -9.51
CA SER A 15 -51.98 -7.48 -9.84
C SER A 15 -51.92 -7.59 -11.36
N ASN A 16 -50.86 -7.06 -11.96
CA ASN A 16 -50.42 -7.46 -13.29
C ASN A 16 -49.90 -8.91 -13.19
N ASN A 17 -50.83 -9.86 -13.09
CA ASN A 17 -50.58 -11.26 -13.40
C ASN A 17 -50.60 -11.38 -14.93
N GLU A 18 -49.43 -11.16 -15.55
CA GLU A 18 -49.18 -11.67 -16.90
C GLU A 18 -49.20 -13.20 -16.83
N SER A 19 -50.35 -13.77 -17.18
CA SER A 19 -50.49 -15.18 -17.51
C SER A 19 -49.68 -15.47 -18.78
N SER A 20 -48.38 -15.77 -18.62
CA SER A 20 -47.58 -16.34 -19.71
C SER A 20 -48.02 -17.79 -19.94
N LEU A 21 -48.43 -18.09 -21.16
CA LEU A 21 -48.61 -19.47 -21.61
C LEU A 21 -47.32 -20.26 -21.39
N PRO A 22 -47.36 -21.58 -21.11
CA PRO A 22 -46.16 -22.39 -21.04
C PRO A 22 -45.41 -22.26 -22.36
N ALA A 23 -44.16 -21.80 -22.30
CA ALA A 23 -43.29 -21.64 -23.46
C ALA A 23 -43.33 -22.92 -24.30
N SER A 24 -43.42 -22.76 -25.63
CA SER A 24 -43.44 -23.89 -26.54
C SER A 24 -42.21 -24.76 -26.28
N PRO A 25 -42.29 -26.11 -26.33
CA PRO A 25 -41.12 -26.97 -26.15
C PRO A 25 -39.92 -26.56 -27.02
N SER A 26 -40.17 -26.03 -28.22
CA SER A 26 -39.13 -25.49 -29.10
C SER A 26 -38.44 -24.24 -28.53
N GLU A 27 -39.17 -23.36 -27.86
CA GLU A 27 -38.61 -22.15 -27.22
C GLU A 27 -37.73 -22.54 -26.04
N MET A 28 -38.17 -23.50 -25.22
CA MET A 28 -37.35 -24.05 -24.12
C MET A 28 -36.06 -24.71 -24.61
N TRP A 29 -36.09 -25.40 -25.74
CA TRP A 29 -34.88 -25.96 -26.35
C TRP A 29 -33.92 -24.88 -26.85
N ASN A 30 -34.45 -23.83 -27.48
CA ASN A 30 -33.65 -22.71 -27.97
C ASN A 30 -33.01 -21.91 -26.82
N THR A 31 -33.75 -21.68 -25.72
CA THR A 31 -33.20 -21.03 -24.53
C THR A 31 -32.12 -21.89 -23.88
N THR A 32 -32.33 -23.21 -23.81
CA THR A 32 -31.33 -24.14 -23.26
C THR A 32 -30.06 -24.17 -24.11
N LEU A 33 -30.19 -24.15 -25.44
CA LEU A 33 -29.05 -24.09 -26.36
C LEU A 33 -28.27 -22.77 -26.17
N THR A 34 -29.00 -21.65 -26.05
CA THR A 34 -28.40 -20.33 -25.85
C THR A 34 -27.62 -20.28 -24.54
N LEU A 35 -28.24 -20.71 -23.43
CA LEU A 35 -27.58 -20.80 -22.12
C LEU A 35 -26.37 -21.73 -22.15
N SER A 36 -26.45 -22.87 -22.86
CA SER A 36 -25.33 -23.79 -22.99
C SER A 36 -24.16 -23.15 -23.72
N GLN A 37 -24.43 -22.36 -24.76
CA GLN A 37 -23.41 -21.62 -25.50
C GLN A 37 -22.77 -20.53 -24.63
N GLU A 38 -23.58 -19.76 -23.89
CA GLU A 38 -23.09 -18.75 -22.95
C GLU A 38 -22.19 -19.35 -21.86
N ILE A 39 -22.57 -20.50 -21.30
CA ILE A 39 -21.74 -21.23 -20.32
C ILE A 39 -20.41 -21.67 -20.95
N ILE A 40 -20.43 -22.16 -22.19
CA ILE A 40 -19.20 -22.57 -22.89
C ILE A 40 -18.27 -21.37 -23.08
N ASP A 41 -18.80 -20.21 -23.44
CA ASP A 41 -18.01 -19.00 -23.66
C ASP A 41 -17.40 -18.48 -22.34
N VAL A 42 -18.19 -18.47 -21.25
CA VAL A 42 -17.69 -18.12 -19.90
C VAL A 42 -16.60 -19.08 -19.42
N VAL A 43 -16.80 -20.39 -19.62
CA VAL A 43 -15.79 -21.39 -19.24
C VAL A 43 -14.52 -21.25 -20.07
N ARG A 44 -14.64 -20.94 -21.36
CA ARG A 44 -13.48 -20.70 -22.22
C ARG A 44 -12.69 -19.48 -21.76
N GLU A 45 -13.37 -18.37 -21.50
CA GLU A 45 -12.75 -17.14 -21.00
C GLU A 45 -12.02 -17.39 -19.68
N ALA A 46 -12.67 -18.08 -18.73
CA ALA A 46 -12.06 -18.45 -17.46
C ALA A 46 -10.81 -19.34 -17.62
N VAL A 47 -10.83 -20.28 -18.57
CA VAL A 47 -9.67 -21.13 -18.86
C VAL A 47 -8.54 -20.33 -19.51
N ASP A 48 -8.85 -19.41 -20.42
CA ASP A 48 -7.84 -18.57 -21.08
C ASP A 48 -7.19 -17.60 -20.06
N GLU A 49 -7.97 -17.05 -19.12
CA GLU A 49 -7.46 -16.27 -17.99
C GLU A 49 -6.55 -17.11 -17.07
N ASP A 50 -6.99 -18.31 -16.67
CA ASP A 50 -6.20 -19.22 -15.82
C ASP A 50 -4.87 -19.59 -16.49
N VAL A 51 -4.89 -19.88 -17.79
CA VAL A 51 -3.68 -20.16 -18.58
C VAL A 51 -2.76 -18.93 -18.59
N GLY A 52 -3.31 -17.72 -18.76
CA GLY A 52 -2.57 -16.47 -18.65
C GLY A 52 -1.88 -16.30 -17.31
N LEU A 53 -2.61 -16.52 -16.20
CA LEU A 53 -2.09 -16.46 -14.84
C LEU A 53 -0.97 -17.48 -14.60
N VAL A 54 -1.11 -18.71 -15.13
CA VAL A 54 -0.07 -19.74 -15.03
C VAL A 54 1.21 -19.31 -15.76
N TYR A 55 1.09 -18.73 -16.95
CA TYR A 55 2.26 -18.23 -17.68
C TYR A 55 2.94 -17.05 -16.97
N GLU A 56 2.16 -16.13 -16.41
CA GLU A 56 2.71 -15.03 -15.60
C GLU A 56 3.44 -15.57 -14.36
N ALA A 57 2.83 -16.52 -13.64
CA ALA A 57 3.45 -17.17 -12.50
C ALA A 57 4.76 -17.87 -12.90
N LEU A 58 4.77 -18.56 -14.04
CA LEU A 58 5.96 -19.22 -14.58
C LEU A 58 7.07 -18.20 -14.88
N ASP A 59 6.76 -17.10 -15.57
CA ASP A 59 7.71 -16.02 -15.85
C ASP A 59 8.29 -15.39 -14.57
N GLN A 60 7.44 -15.13 -13.57
CA GLN A 60 7.87 -14.63 -12.26
C GLN A 60 8.81 -15.61 -11.56
N THR A 61 8.53 -16.93 -11.63
CA THR A 61 9.42 -17.94 -11.05
C THR A 61 10.77 -18.01 -11.77
N PHE A 62 10.81 -17.86 -13.10
CA PHE A 62 12.06 -17.78 -13.85
C PHE A 62 12.88 -16.54 -13.46
N LYS A 63 12.24 -15.36 -13.45
CA LYS A 63 12.88 -14.11 -13.00
C LYS A 63 13.41 -14.23 -11.57
N TRP A 64 12.66 -14.83 -10.67
CA TRP A 64 13.10 -15.04 -9.29
C TRP A 64 14.29 -16.00 -9.20
N ASN A 65 14.26 -17.11 -9.94
CA ASN A 65 15.36 -18.08 -9.98
C ASN A 65 16.64 -17.45 -10.52
N GLU A 66 16.55 -16.61 -11.54
CA GLU A 66 17.71 -15.93 -12.11
C GLU A 66 18.32 -14.93 -11.11
N ARG A 67 17.49 -14.10 -10.46
CA ARG A 67 17.95 -13.20 -9.37
C ARG A 67 18.54 -13.98 -8.19
N ARG A 68 18.01 -15.17 -7.89
CA ARG A 68 18.57 -16.04 -6.84
C ARG A 68 19.93 -16.58 -7.26
N ARG A 69 20.09 -17.02 -8.50
CA ARG A 69 21.35 -17.52 -9.07
C ARG A 69 22.44 -16.44 -9.02
N GLU A 70 22.11 -15.23 -9.47
CA GLU A 70 23.03 -14.08 -9.45
C GLU A 70 23.49 -13.74 -8.02
N ARG A 71 22.56 -13.66 -7.05
CA ARG A 71 22.91 -13.43 -5.64
C ARG A 71 23.83 -14.51 -5.07
N LEU A 72 23.57 -15.78 -5.40
CA LEU A 72 24.39 -16.89 -4.94
C LEU A 72 25.79 -16.86 -5.56
N GLU A 73 25.89 -16.51 -6.83
CA GLU A 73 27.16 -16.34 -7.53
C GLU A 73 27.96 -15.16 -6.97
N SER A 74 27.31 -14.01 -6.75
CA SER A 74 27.93 -12.84 -6.10
C SER A 74 28.48 -13.18 -4.71
N SER A 75 27.70 -13.88 -3.89
CA SER A 75 28.13 -14.30 -2.54
C SER A 75 29.33 -15.26 -2.60
N ARG A 76 29.37 -16.19 -3.56
CA ARG A 76 30.53 -17.08 -3.76
C ARG A 76 31.79 -16.31 -4.15
N HIS A 77 31.66 -15.30 -5.01
CA HIS A 77 32.79 -14.43 -5.39
C HIS A 77 33.29 -13.64 -4.18
N GLU A 78 32.39 -13.12 -3.36
CA GLU A 78 32.73 -12.39 -2.15
C GLU A 78 33.44 -13.28 -1.11
N ILE A 79 32.93 -14.48 -0.84
CA ILE A 79 33.58 -15.46 0.04
C ILE A 79 34.99 -15.78 -0.46
N THR A 80 35.15 -16.00 -1.77
CA THR A 80 36.47 -16.29 -2.36
C THR A 80 37.43 -15.10 -2.21
N ARG A 81 36.95 -13.88 -2.41
CA ARG A 81 37.73 -12.65 -2.21
C ARG A 81 38.17 -12.49 -0.76
N LEU A 82 37.24 -12.66 0.18
CA LEU A 82 37.52 -12.56 1.62
C LEU A 82 38.51 -13.64 2.08
N ASN A 83 38.36 -14.88 1.61
CA ASN A 83 39.34 -15.93 1.91
C ASN A 83 40.75 -15.58 1.40
N ARG A 84 40.88 -15.04 0.17
CA ARG A 84 42.20 -14.58 -0.30
C ARG A 84 42.80 -13.48 0.58
N GLN A 85 41.95 -12.58 1.08
CA GLN A 85 42.37 -11.51 1.97
C GLN A 85 42.78 -12.03 3.36
N ILE A 86 42.06 -13.01 3.91
CA ILE A 86 42.41 -13.66 5.18
C ILE A 86 43.78 -14.35 5.05
N GLU A 87 44.02 -15.05 3.95
CA GLU A 87 45.27 -15.79 3.72
C GLU A 87 46.45 -14.83 3.56
N ALA A 88 46.27 -13.73 2.82
CA ALA A 88 47.27 -12.67 2.74
C ALA A 88 47.56 -12.04 4.11
N ASN A 89 46.51 -11.74 4.90
CA ASN A 89 46.68 -11.20 6.25
C ASN A 89 47.40 -12.19 7.17
N ARG A 90 47.06 -13.48 7.11
CA ARG A 90 47.75 -14.55 7.86
C ARG A 90 49.24 -14.60 7.50
N GLU A 91 49.58 -14.48 6.23
CA GLU A 91 50.98 -14.44 5.78
C GLU A 91 51.70 -13.19 6.31
N THR A 92 51.09 -12.01 6.24
CA THR A 92 51.67 -10.78 6.80
C THR A 92 51.88 -10.86 8.31
N LEU A 93 50.91 -11.42 9.04
CA LEU A 93 50.98 -11.62 10.49
C LEU A 93 52.08 -12.62 10.84
N SER A 94 52.23 -13.71 10.07
CA SER A 94 53.33 -14.66 10.25
C SER A 94 54.70 -14.01 10.02
N ARG A 95 54.83 -13.11 9.05
CA ARG A 95 56.07 -12.37 8.76
C ARG A 95 56.39 -11.32 9.84
N LEU A 96 55.38 -10.61 10.31
CA LEU A 96 55.50 -9.71 11.47
C LEU A 96 55.93 -10.48 12.71
N LYS A 97 55.35 -11.65 12.95
CA LYS A 97 55.72 -12.50 14.09
C LYS A 97 57.19 -12.90 14.11
N SER A 98 57.79 -13.13 12.94
CA SER A 98 59.22 -13.47 12.82
C SER A 98 60.17 -12.28 12.95
N ASN A 99 59.70 -11.04 12.76
CA ASN A 99 60.54 -9.84 12.66
C ASN A 99 60.25 -8.76 13.73
N SER A 100 59.23 -8.93 14.57
CA SER A 100 58.76 -7.86 15.46
C SER A 100 59.57 -7.76 16.75
N ASN A 101 59.91 -6.52 17.10
CA ASN A 101 60.68 -6.13 18.28
C ASN A 101 59.73 -6.03 19.50
N PRO A 102 60.09 -6.52 20.71
CA PRO A 102 59.22 -6.51 21.90
C PRO A 102 58.49 -5.19 22.21
N ASN A 103 59.07 -4.04 21.86
CA ASN A 103 58.42 -2.73 22.06
C ASN A 103 57.25 -2.48 21.11
N GLU A 104 57.28 -3.01 19.89
CA GLU A 104 56.20 -2.88 18.91
C GLU A 104 55.00 -3.74 19.33
N TYR A 105 55.25 -4.95 19.85
CA TYR A 105 54.20 -5.81 20.44
C TYR A 105 53.47 -5.14 21.60
N GLN A 106 54.20 -4.46 22.49
CA GLN A 106 53.59 -3.77 23.62
C GLN A 106 52.65 -2.65 23.15
N ALA A 107 53.07 -1.87 22.16
CA ALA A 107 52.24 -0.81 21.57
C ALA A 107 51.02 -1.37 20.84
N GLU A 108 51.17 -2.49 20.13
CA GLU A 108 50.07 -3.18 19.45
C GLU A 108 49.04 -3.74 20.45
N ILE A 109 49.49 -4.34 21.55
CA ILE A 109 48.60 -4.81 22.63
C ILE A 109 47.78 -3.66 23.20
N TYR A 110 48.41 -2.53 23.53
CA TYR A 110 47.67 -1.36 24.02
C TYR A 110 46.67 -0.82 22.99
N SER A 111 47.03 -0.84 21.70
CA SER A 111 46.10 -0.43 20.64
C SER A 111 44.89 -1.36 20.54
N LEU A 112 45.10 -2.67 20.65
CA LEU A 112 44.04 -3.68 20.62
C LEU A 112 43.15 -3.60 21.87
N GLU A 113 43.73 -3.39 23.04
CA GLU A 113 42.98 -3.18 24.28
C GLU A 113 42.09 -1.92 24.19
N GLN A 114 42.60 -0.85 23.58
CA GLN A 114 41.83 0.36 23.39
C GLN A 114 40.68 0.18 22.40
N VAL A 115 40.93 -0.49 21.27
CA VAL A 115 39.86 -0.85 20.31
C VAL A 115 38.81 -1.73 21.00
N GLN A 116 39.22 -2.71 21.81
CA GLN A 116 38.30 -3.58 22.54
C GLN A 116 37.43 -2.80 23.54
N LEU A 117 37.99 -1.80 24.22
CA LEU A 117 37.23 -0.92 25.12
C LEU A 117 36.22 -0.05 24.37
N ASP A 118 36.59 0.48 23.20
CA ASP A 118 35.70 1.28 22.38
C ASP A 118 34.59 0.43 21.73
N ASP A 119 34.90 -0.78 21.30
CA ASP A 119 33.91 -1.76 20.82
C ASP A 119 32.92 -2.13 21.93
N ALA A 120 33.41 -2.38 23.16
CA ALA A 120 32.54 -2.68 24.29
C ALA A 120 31.60 -1.51 24.64
N ARG A 121 32.08 -0.26 24.51
CA ARG A 121 31.22 0.94 24.67
C ARG A 121 30.18 1.03 23.55
N SER A 122 30.59 0.80 22.31
CA SER A 122 29.70 0.80 21.15
C SER A 122 28.59 -0.24 21.28
N ILE A 123 28.93 -1.47 21.68
CA ILE A 123 27.96 -2.54 21.94
C ILE A 123 26.95 -2.12 23.01
N LYS A 124 27.43 -1.52 24.11
CA LYS A 124 26.56 -1.05 25.19
C LYS A 124 25.60 0.05 24.74
N GLU A 125 26.08 0.98 23.92
CA GLU A 125 25.25 2.04 23.36
C GLU A 125 24.18 1.46 22.41
N LEU A 126 24.56 0.53 21.54
CA LEU A 126 23.61 -0.17 20.66
C LEU A 126 22.56 -0.96 21.46
N ASP A 127 22.92 -1.60 22.56
CA ASP A 127 21.98 -2.33 23.41
C ASP A 127 20.97 -1.39 24.11
N ASN A 128 21.43 -0.20 24.51
CA ASN A 128 20.54 0.85 25.03
C ASN A 128 19.55 1.33 23.96
N GLN A 129 20.03 1.57 22.74
CA GLN A 129 19.17 1.99 21.62
C GLN A 129 18.16 0.91 21.26
N LEU A 130 18.59 -0.35 21.20
CA LEU A 130 17.74 -1.50 20.95
C LEU A 130 16.64 -1.62 22.03
N SER A 131 16.99 -1.41 23.30
CA SER A 131 16.03 -1.39 24.40
C SER A 131 15.01 -0.25 24.28
N SER A 132 15.45 0.93 23.84
CA SER A 132 14.55 2.06 23.56
C SER A 132 13.58 1.76 22.41
N ILE A 133 14.08 1.21 21.31
CA ILE A 133 13.26 0.81 20.15
C ILE A 133 12.25 -0.26 20.55
N LYS A 134 12.65 -1.27 21.32
CA LYS A 134 11.73 -2.29 21.85
C LYS A 134 10.60 -1.66 22.67
N ALA A 135 10.91 -0.71 23.55
CA ALA A 135 9.90 -0.01 24.34
C ALA A 135 8.91 0.78 23.46
N GLN A 136 9.41 1.44 22.40
CA GLN A 136 8.56 2.14 21.44
C GLN A 136 7.66 1.18 20.67
N ILE A 137 8.19 0.04 20.20
CA ILE A 137 7.40 -0.99 19.51
C ILE A 137 6.29 -1.51 20.43
N THR A 138 6.60 -1.83 21.69
CA THR A 138 5.58 -2.29 22.64
C THR A 138 4.51 -1.23 22.89
N LYS A 139 4.92 0.05 22.99
CA LYS A 139 3.97 1.16 23.12
C LYS A 139 3.03 1.26 21.92
N SER A 140 3.56 1.28 20.70
CA SER A 140 2.73 1.35 19.48
C SER A 140 1.85 0.11 19.28
N GLN A 141 2.33 -1.08 19.69
CA GLN A 141 1.51 -2.29 19.69
C GLN A 141 0.31 -2.17 20.65
N LEU A 142 0.52 -1.62 21.84
CA LEU A 142 -0.57 -1.37 22.79
C LEU A 142 -1.55 -0.34 22.24
N GLU A 143 -1.08 0.78 21.70
CA GLU A 143 -1.92 1.80 21.08
C GLU A 143 -2.74 1.23 19.90
N SER A 144 -2.13 0.38 19.06
CA SER A 144 -2.84 -0.30 17.97
C SER A 144 -3.93 -1.24 18.50
N GLN A 145 -3.64 -2.01 19.56
CA GLN A 145 -4.64 -2.89 20.18
C GLN A 145 -5.76 -2.11 20.85
N GLU A 146 -5.48 -0.92 21.41
CA GLU A 146 -6.51 -0.02 21.94
C GLU A 146 -7.39 0.53 20.83
N LEU A 147 -6.79 0.93 19.70
CA LEU A 147 -7.52 1.41 18.52
C LEU A 147 -8.36 0.32 17.86
N GLU A 148 -7.88 -0.93 17.80
CA GLU A 148 -8.67 -2.07 17.29
C GLU A 148 -9.89 -2.37 18.16
N LYS A 149 -9.79 -2.15 19.47
CA LYS A 149 -10.92 -2.29 20.41
C LYS A 149 -11.85 -1.08 20.39
N TYR A 150 -11.38 0.05 19.88
CA TYR A 150 -12.17 1.27 19.75
C TYR A 150 -13.10 1.12 18.54
N ASP A 151 -14.33 0.66 18.78
CA ASP A 151 -15.39 0.66 17.78
C ASP A 151 -16.15 2.00 17.80
N PRO A 152 -15.93 2.91 16.84
CA PRO A 152 -16.62 4.19 16.79
C PRO A 152 -18.12 4.05 16.53
N ILE A 153 -18.57 2.93 15.94
CA ILE A 153 -19.96 2.73 15.51
C ILE A 153 -20.90 2.55 16.72
N GLY A 154 -20.38 2.03 17.83
CA GLY A 154 -21.14 1.84 19.08
C GLY A 154 -21.21 3.07 19.99
N SER A 155 -20.46 4.14 19.70
CA SER A 155 -20.42 5.35 20.53
C SER A 155 -21.51 6.34 20.11
N THR A 156 -22.35 6.77 21.06
CA THR A 156 -23.43 7.74 20.84
C THR A 156 -22.95 9.13 20.41
N ASP A 157 -21.64 9.36 20.44
CA ASP A 157 -20.98 10.61 20.08
C ASP A 157 -20.39 10.60 18.67
N PHE A 158 -20.41 9.47 17.95
CA PHE A 158 -19.88 9.39 16.59
C PHE A 158 -20.86 9.97 15.57
N LYS A 159 -20.88 11.30 15.46
CA LYS A 159 -21.44 11.99 14.31
C LYS A 159 -20.37 12.05 13.22
N ILE A 160 -20.51 11.20 12.20
CA ILE A 160 -19.78 11.42 10.94
C ILE A 160 -20.16 12.82 10.46
N SER A 161 -19.22 13.76 10.51
CA SER A 161 -19.47 15.07 9.96
C SER A 161 -19.73 14.91 8.47
N SER A 162 -20.72 15.63 7.94
CA SER A 162 -21.02 15.59 6.50
C SER A 162 -19.80 15.95 5.63
N GLU A 163 -18.84 16.68 6.22
CA GLU A 163 -17.55 17.03 5.62
C GLU A 163 -16.62 15.82 5.51
N LEU A 164 -16.49 14.99 6.55
CA LEU A 164 -15.66 13.79 6.51
C LEU A 164 -16.17 12.80 5.45
N PHE A 165 -17.50 12.68 5.33
CA PHE A 165 -18.10 11.87 4.29
C PHE A 165 -17.79 12.40 2.89
N LYS A 166 -17.92 13.73 2.68
CA LYS A 166 -17.54 14.37 1.41
C LYS A 166 -16.07 14.15 1.08
N VAL A 167 -15.17 14.33 2.04
CA VAL A 167 -13.72 14.12 1.85
C VAL A 167 -13.44 12.68 1.44
N LYS A 168 -14.04 11.69 2.14
CA LYS A 168 -13.87 10.27 1.79
C LYS A 168 -14.42 9.96 0.40
N LEU A 169 -15.59 10.51 0.06
CA LEU A 169 -16.21 10.32 -1.26
C LEU A 169 -15.34 10.93 -2.37
N PHE A 170 -14.88 12.17 -2.20
CA PHE A 170 -13.97 12.81 -3.15
C PHE A 170 -12.66 12.03 -3.30
N HIS A 171 -12.09 11.53 -2.21
CA HIS A 171 -10.91 10.67 -2.25
C HIS A 171 -11.15 9.36 -3.01
N GLN A 172 -12.32 8.74 -2.85
CA GLN A 172 -12.69 7.53 -3.59
C GLN A 172 -12.89 7.78 -5.08
N ILE A 173 -13.32 8.99 -5.46
CA ILE A 173 -13.44 9.42 -6.87
C ILE A 173 -12.07 9.87 -7.44
N GLY A 174 -11.00 9.81 -6.63
CA GLY A 174 -9.63 10.12 -7.06
C GLY A 174 -9.16 11.54 -6.74
N PHE A 175 -9.95 12.35 -6.03
CA PHE A 175 -9.55 13.69 -5.61
C PHE A 175 -8.80 13.66 -4.28
N MET A 176 -7.51 14.01 -4.29
CA MET A 176 -6.67 14.04 -3.11
C MET A 176 -6.10 15.44 -2.89
N MET A 177 -6.32 16.00 -1.71
CA MET A 177 -5.66 17.24 -1.31
C MET A 177 -4.20 16.95 -0.91
N LEU A 178 -3.25 17.57 -1.59
CA LEU A 178 -1.85 17.55 -1.22
C LEU A 178 -1.58 18.74 -0.28
N ILE A 179 -1.60 18.44 1.01
CA ILE A 179 -1.14 19.39 2.03
C ILE A 179 0.38 19.41 1.96
N LYS A 180 0.96 20.56 1.62
CA LYS A 180 2.41 20.72 1.67
C LYS A 180 2.82 20.65 3.14
N GLU A 181 3.52 19.60 3.52
CA GLU A 181 4.05 19.44 4.86
C GLU A 181 5.05 20.58 5.12
N THR A 182 4.63 21.62 5.83
CA THR A 182 5.50 22.71 6.24
C THR A 182 6.43 22.19 7.33
N THR A 183 7.60 21.71 6.92
CA THR A 183 8.71 21.31 7.80
C THR A 183 9.39 22.50 8.49
N ASP A 184 8.67 23.58 8.80
CA ASP A 184 9.22 24.72 9.56
C ASP A 184 8.16 25.27 10.53
N LEU A 185 8.22 24.79 11.77
CA LEU A 185 7.51 25.29 12.95
C LEU A 185 8.02 26.67 13.43
N SER A 186 8.58 27.49 12.54
CA SER A 186 9.12 28.79 12.91
C SER A 186 8.57 29.90 12.03
N ASN A 187 7.68 30.70 12.62
CA ASN A 187 7.41 32.10 12.29
C ASN A 187 7.43 32.50 10.82
N SER A 188 6.27 32.48 10.17
CA SER A 188 5.88 33.63 9.34
C SER A 188 4.37 33.63 9.10
N ASN A 189 3.76 34.80 9.24
CA ASN A 189 2.39 35.12 8.82
C ASN A 189 2.27 35.11 7.28
N SER A 190 2.61 34.00 6.63
CA SER A 190 2.57 33.81 5.19
C SER A 190 1.80 32.53 4.88
N ALA A 191 0.50 32.55 5.20
CA ALA A 191 -0.46 31.50 4.85
C ALA A 191 -0.81 31.54 3.35
N THR A 192 0.18 31.30 2.49
CA THR A 192 0.00 31.10 1.04
C THR A 192 0.82 29.89 0.58
N GLY A 193 0.74 28.80 1.34
CA GLY A 193 1.03 27.49 0.76
C GLY A 193 -0.09 27.18 -0.22
N SER A 194 0.19 27.24 -1.52
CA SER A 194 -0.77 26.91 -2.57
C SER A 194 -1.28 25.48 -2.34
N GLU A 195 -2.52 25.35 -1.87
CA GLU A 195 -3.19 24.05 -1.76
C GLU A 195 -3.22 23.43 -3.16
N LYS A 196 -2.66 22.21 -3.28
CA LYS A 196 -2.68 21.48 -4.54
C LYS A 196 -3.71 20.36 -4.46
N LEU A 197 -4.49 20.20 -5.50
CA LEU A 197 -5.44 19.11 -5.68
C LEU A 197 -4.86 18.14 -6.69
N LEU A 198 -4.63 16.90 -6.27
CA LEU A 198 -4.31 15.81 -7.18
C LEU A 198 -5.61 15.14 -7.62
N ILE A 199 -5.81 15.07 -8.92
CA ILE A 199 -6.85 14.25 -9.54
C ILE A 199 -6.15 12.99 -10.04
N ARG A 200 -6.41 11.88 -9.36
CA ARG A 200 -5.86 10.56 -9.66
C ARG A 200 -6.79 9.84 -10.64
N CYS A 201 -6.22 9.37 -11.75
CA CYS A 201 -6.91 8.48 -12.68
C CYS A 201 -6.40 7.06 -12.42
N ASP A 202 -7.29 6.18 -11.98
CA ASP A 202 -6.92 4.80 -11.62
C ASP A 202 -6.78 3.89 -12.86
N LYS A 203 -7.41 4.26 -13.98
CA LYS A 203 -7.34 3.53 -15.26
C LYS A 203 -6.06 3.86 -16.04
N ASP A 204 -5.62 5.11 -16.01
CA ASP A 204 -4.42 5.59 -16.69
C ASP A 204 -3.62 6.54 -15.77
N PRO A 205 -2.54 6.06 -15.14
CA PRO A 205 -1.77 6.87 -14.20
C PRO A 205 -1.13 8.10 -14.86
N ASP A 206 -0.88 8.08 -16.17
CA ASP A 206 -0.27 9.19 -16.91
C ASP A 206 -1.23 10.38 -17.09
N LEU A 207 -2.54 10.14 -16.92
CA LEU A 207 -3.57 11.16 -16.92
C LEU A 207 -3.78 11.82 -15.55
N SER A 208 -3.10 11.35 -14.51
CA SER A 208 -3.17 11.98 -13.18
C SER A 208 -2.57 13.39 -13.21
N ARG A 209 -3.30 14.37 -12.68
CA ARG A 209 -2.88 15.79 -12.72
C ARG A 209 -2.88 16.41 -11.34
N VAL A 210 -1.84 17.20 -11.07
CA VAL A 210 -1.79 18.10 -9.92
C VAL A 210 -2.22 19.48 -10.38
N ILE A 211 -3.25 20.01 -9.72
CA ILE A 211 -3.84 21.29 -9.98
C ILE A 211 -3.57 22.20 -8.79
N GLU A 212 -3.04 23.39 -9.04
CA GLU A 212 -2.88 24.39 -7.99
C GLU A 212 -4.15 25.22 -7.85
N ARG A 213 -4.54 25.52 -6.61
CA ARG A 213 -5.68 26.39 -6.35
C ARG A 213 -5.40 27.79 -6.92
N PRO A 214 -6.24 28.33 -7.80
CA PRO A 214 -6.02 29.64 -8.39
C PRO A 214 -6.32 30.76 -7.39
N ASP A 215 -5.55 31.83 -7.48
CA ASP A 215 -5.64 33.01 -6.60
C ASP A 215 -6.84 33.92 -6.94
N SER A 216 -7.41 33.80 -8.14
CA SER A 216 -8.50 34.65 -8.65
C SER A 216 -9.80 33.87 -8.87
N ASP A 217 -10.94 34.48 -8.54
CA ASP A 217 -12.26 33.87 -8.71
C ASP A 217 -12.65 33.63 -10.18
N ARG A 218 -12.13 34.45 -11.10
CA ARG A 218 -12.32 34.24 -12.54
C ARG A 218 -11.66 32.95 -13.02
N ASP A 219 -10.50 32.62 -12.45
CA ASP A 219 -9.72 31.44 -12.80
C ASP A 219 -10.30 30.16 -12.16
N ARG A 220 -11.06 30.30 -11.06
CA ARG A 220 -11.81 29.18 -10.44
C ARG A 220 -12.89 28.58 -11.33
N LEU A 221 -13.60 29.42 -12.10
CA LEU A 221 -14.61 28.93 -13.05
C LEU A 221 -13.97 28.15 -14.19
N SER A 222 -12.88 28.69 -14.75
CA SER A 222 -12.10 28.00 -15.79
C SER A 222 -11.54 26.67 -15.26
N LEU A 223 -11.06 26.67 -14.00
CA LEU A 223 -10.55 25.47 -13.39
C LEU A 223 -11.65 24.43 -13.15
N THR A 224 -12.82 24.86 -12.70
CA THR A 224 -13.94 23.93 -12.46
C THR A 224 -14.34 23.23 -13.77
N ASN A 225 -14.41 23.96 -14.88
CA ASN A 225 -14.67 23.37 -16.19
C ASN A 225 -13.57 22.38 -16.60
N GLN A 226 -12.30 22.72 -16.38
CA GLN A 226 -11.18 21.83 -16.67
C GLN A 226 -11.22 20.55 -15.82
N ILE A 227 -11.57 20.65 -14.54
CA ILE A 227 -11.76 19.49 -13.66
C ILE A 227 -12.88 18.61 -14.19
N TRP A 228 -14.02 19.21 -14.56
CA TRP A 228 -15.14 18.45 -15.11
C TRP A 228 -14.81 17.78 -16.45
N GLU A 229 -14.06 18.45 -17.33
CA GLU A 229 -13.56 17.85 -18.57
C GLU A 229 -12.69 16.63 -18.29
N LEU A 230 -11.74 16.74 -17.36
CA LEU A 230 -10.84 15.63 -16.97
C LEU A 230 -11.61 14.43 -16.40
N VAL A 231 -12.63 14.68 -15.57
CA VAL A 231 -13.45 13.60 -14.99
C VAL A 231 -14.38 12.99 -16.04
N SER A 232 -14.92 13.81 -16.94
CA SER A 232 -15.86 13.35 -17.98
C SER A 232 -15.20 12.53 -19.09
N PHE A 233 -13.91 12.69 -19.30
CA PHE A 233 -13.15 11.91 -20.30
C PHE A 233 -12.96 10.44 -19.92
N ASP A 234 -13.21 10.08 -18.66
CA ASP A 234 -12.92 8.78 -18.06
C ASP A 234 -14.18 7.90 -17.85
N SER A 235 -15.35 8.43 -18.23
CA SER A 235 -16.68 7.79 -18.17
C SER A 235 -17.04 7.15 -19.51
#